data_AF-A0A7C6Z7D3-F1
#
_entry.id   AF-A0A7C6Z7D3-F1
#
_cell.length_a   1.000
_cell.length_b   1.000
_cell.length_c   1.000
_cell.angle_alpha   90.00
_cell.angle_beta   90.00
_cell.angle_gamma   90.00
#
_symmetry.space_group_name_H-M   'P 1'
#
loop_
_entity.id
_entity.type
_entity.pdbx_description
1 polymer ?
#
loop_
_entity_poly.entity_id
_entity_poly.type
_entity_poly.pdbx_seq_one_letter_code
_entity_poly.pdbx_strand_id
1 'polypeptide(L)' 'MHSSLLPLQNTKEQKNNPNQGALLFFDTYKRQKKVQHCIFCNTTSPLQNFKGKAVCSHCLQNIPELFSIHSHYVT' A
#
# COMPACT_ATOMS: atom_id res chain seq x y z
N MET A 1 25.11 43.24 21.21
CA MET A 1 24.08 42.32 20.68
C MET A 1 24.67 40.91 20.70
N HIS A 2 24.60 40.22 21.84
CA HIS A 2 25.08 38.84 21.97
C HIS A 2 24.01 38.09 22.76
N SER A 3 23.14 37.37 22.04
CA SER A 3 22.09 36.55 22.64
C SER A 3 22.50 35.09 22.49
N SER A 4 23.11 34.55 23.55
CA SER A 4 23.38 33.12 23.68
C SER A 4 22.08 32.42 24.07
N LEU A 5 21.48 31.66 23.16
CA LEU A 5 20.34 30.80 23.45
C LEU A 5 20.87 29.52 24.13
N LEU A 6 20.61 29.39 25.44
CA LEU A 6 20.85 28.15 26.18
C LEU A 6 19.77 27.11 25.80
N PRO A 7 20.13 25.82 25.65
CA PRO A 7 19.14 24.76 25.48
C PRO A 7 18.35 24.57 26.78
N LEU A 8 17.02 24.62 26.69
CA LEU A 8 16.11 24.22 27.77
C LEU A 8 16.32 22.73 28.09
N GLN A 9 17.08 22.44 29.14
CA GLN A 9 17.16 21.10 29.71
C GLN A 9 15.81 20.78 30.37
N ASN A 10 15.03 19.94 29.71
CA ASN A 10 13.78 19.43 30.25
C ASN A 10 14.11 18.32 31.27
N THR A 11 14.20 18.69 32.54
CA THR A 11 14.32 17.76 33.67
C THR A 11 13.05 16.92 33.72
N LYS A 12 13.13 15.65 33.27
CA LYS A 12 12.04 14.69 33.42
C LYS A 12 11.91 14.32 34.91
N GLU A 13 11.10 15.07 35.64
CA GLU A 13 10.53 14.57 36.89
C GLU A 13 9.55 13.45 36.54
N GLN A 14 9.95 12.21 36.81
CA GLN A 14 9.16 11.02 36.55
C GLN A 14 8.04 10.92 37.59
N LYS A 15 6.96 11.68 37.38
CA LYS A 15 5.72 11.58 38.16
C LYS A 15 5.09 10.23 37.85
N ASN A 16 5.23 9.28 38.79
CA ASN A 16 4.64 7.95 38.74
C ASN A 16 3.10 8.08 38.79
N ASN A 17 2.47 8.04 37.62
CA ASN A 17 1.03 8.11 37.46
C ASN A 17 0.53 6.68 37.14
N PRO A 18 -0.41 6.10 37.89
CA PRO A 18 -0.81 4.69 37.75
C PRO A 18 -1.59 4.36 36.46
N ASN A 19 -1.87 5.36 35.61
CA ASN A 19 -2.62 5.21 34.36
C ASN A 19 -1.69 5.07 33.14
N GLN A 20 -0.67 4.23 33.22
CA GLN A 20 0.22 3.97 32.08
C GLN A 20 -0.44 2.96 31.15
N GLY A 21 -1.11 3.45 30.10
CA GLY A 21 -1.52 2.61 28.99
C GLY A 21 -0.31 2.00 28.28
N ALA A 22 -0.37 0.70 28.00
CA ALA A 22 0.70 0.01 27.28
C ALA A 22 0.65 0.34 25.79
N LEU A 23 1.80 0.73 25.22
CA LEU A 23 1.98 0.81 23.77
C LEU A 23 2.11 -0.61 23.22
N LEU A 24 1.09 -1.08 22.51
CA LEU A 24 1.16 -2.34 21.78
C LEU A 24 1.95 -2.10 20.48
N PHE A 25 3.13 -2.69 20.41
CA PHE A 25 3.87 -2.76 19.16
C PHE A 25 3.21 -3.82 18.28
N PHE A 26 2.46 -3.37 17.28
CA PHE A 26 2.05 -4.26 16.21
C PHE A 26 3.30 -4.55 15.40
N ASP A 27 3.78 -5.80 15.48
CA ASP A 27 4.77 -6.29 14.54
C ASP A 27 4.28 -5.90 13.16
N THR A 28 5.13 -5.16 12.44
CA THR A 28 4.88 -4.82 11.05
C THR A 28 4.95 -6.14 10.30
N TYR A 29 3.83 -6.87 10.27
CA TYR A 29 3.65 -8.06 9.47
C TYR A 29 4.15 -7.68 8.10
N LYS A 30 5.34 -8.20 7.75
CA LYS A 30 5.90 -8.01 6.42
C LYS A 30 4.85 -8.58 5.51
N ARG A 31 4.05 -7.71 4.87
CA ARG A 31 3.09 -8.12 3.86
C ARG A 31 3.93 -8.86 2.84
N GLN A 32 3.87 -10.19 2.88
CA GLN A 32 4.51 -11.02 1.87
C GLN A 32 3.95 -10.49 0.56
N LYS A 33 4.80 -9.85 -0.24
CA LYS A 33 4.41 -9.36 -1.57
C LYS A 33 4.10 -10.62 -2.37
N LYS A 34 2.84 -11.06 -2.31
CA LYS A 34 2.33 -12.13 -3.16
C LYS A 34 2.62 -11.69 -4.58
N VAL A 35 3.22 -12.58 -5.37
CA VAL A 35 3.45 -12.34 -6.79
C VAL A 35 2.09 -12.05 -7.40
N GLN A 36 1.91 -10.81 -7.87
CA GLN A 36 0.70 -10.43 -8.57
C GLN A 36 0.81 -10.88 -10.03
N HIS A 37 -0.32 -11.23 -10.62
CA HIS A 37 -0.44 -11.66 -12.00
C HIS A 37 -1.52 -10.80 -12.67
N CYS A 38 -1.40 -10.58 -13.97
CA CYS A 38 -2.45 -9.92 -14.75
C CYS A 38 -3.74 -10.74 -14.67
N ILE A 39 -4.87 -10.10 -14.34
CA ILE A 39 -6.18 -10.76 -14.27
C ILE A 39 -6.65 -11.39 -15.60
N PHE A 40 -6.17 -10.91 -16.74
CA PHE A 40 -6.63 -11.38 -18.06
C PHE A 40 -5.74 -12.45 -18.69
N CYS A 41 -4.41 -12.35 -18.53
CA CYS A 41 -3.46 -13.25 -19.21
C CYS A 41 -2.38 -13.85 -18.31
N ASN A 42 -2.51 -13.67 -16.99
CA ASN A 42 -1.68 -14.28 -15.97
C ASN A 42 -0.16 -13.96 -16.03
N THR A 43 0.26 -13.01 -16.86
CA THR A 43 1.64 -12.52 -16.91
C THR A 43 2.04 -11.79 -15.62
N THR A 44 3.31 -11.90 -15.26
CA THR A 44 3.97 -11.19 -14.15
C THR A 44 4.77 -9.97 -14.61
N SER A 45 4.76 -9.66 -15.92
CA SER A 45 5.31 -8.44 -16.51
C SER A 45 4.76 -7.19 -15.81
N PRO A 46 5.44 -6.03 -15.84
CA PRO A 46 5.06 -4.84 -15.08
C PRO A 46 3.55 -4.61 -15.04
N LEU A 47 2.98 -4.81 -13.85
CA LEU A 47 1.54 -4.72 -13.63
C LEU A 47 1.18 -3.31 -13.17
N GLN A 48 0.05 -2.84 -13.65
CA GLN A 48 -0.57 -1.58 -13.25
C GLN A 48 -1.85 -1.88 -12.48
N ASN A 49 -2.21 -0.99 -11.57
CA ASN A 49 -3.50 -1.08 -10.87
C ASN A 49 -4.59 -0.47 -11.74
N PHE A 50 -5.57 -1.28 -12.12
CA PHE A 50 -6.79 -0.84 -12.80
C PHE A 50 -8.00 -1.28 -11.97
N LYS A 51 -8.77 -0.32 -11.44
CA LYS A 51 -9.92 -0.58 -10.53
C LYS A 51 -9.60 -1.55 -9.38
N GLY A 52 -8.39 -1.45 -8.81
CA GLY A 52 -7.94 -2.31 -7.70
C GLY A 52 -7.56 -3.74 -8.11
N LYS A 53 -7.43 -4.02 -9.41
CA LYS A 53 -6.89 -5.27 -9.96
C LYS A 53 -5.54 -5.02 -10.63
N ALA A 54 -4.68 -6.04 -10.60
CA ALA A 54 -3.40 -6.00 -11.29
C ALA A 54 -3.59 -6.40 -12.76
N VAL A 55 -3.15 -5.54 -13.69
CA VAL A 55 -3.32 -5.72 -15.14
C VAL A 55 -2.02 -5.34 -15.85
N CYS A 56 -1.58 -6.13 -16.84
CA CYS A 56 -0.40 -5.78 -17.63
C CYS A 56 -0.72 -4.66 -18.63
N SER A 57 0.31 -3.96 -19.12
CA SER A 57 0.16 -2.85 -20.08
C SER A 57 -0.61 -3.26 -21.35
N HIS A 58 -0.32 -4.46 -21.89
CA HIS A 58 -0.98 -4.97 -23.09
C HIS A 58 -2.50 -5.11 -22.89
N CYS A 59 -2.93 -5.81 -21.84
CA CYS A 59 -4.35 -5.98 -21.55
C CYS A 59 -5.03 -4.67 -21.16
N LEU A 60 -4.31 -3.73 -20.55
CA LEU A 60 -4.84 -2.41 -20.20
C LEU A 60 -5.21 -1.59 -21.43
N GLN A 61 -4.38 -1.61 -22.48
CA GLN A 61 -4.65 -0.92 -23.74
C GLN A 61 -5.81 -1.56 -24.51
N ASN A 62 -5.93 -2.89 -24.43
CA ASN A 62 -6.93 -3.66 -25.18
C ASN A 62 -8.19 -3.98 -24.35
N ILE A 63 -8.44 -3.28 -23.23
CA ILE A 63 -9.64 -3.50 -22.41
C ILE A 63 -10.93 -3.45 -23.25
N PRO A 64 -11.15 -2.47 -24.14
CA PRO A 64 -12.36 -2.44 -24.95
C PRO A 64 -12.53 -3.69 -25.82
N GLU A 65 -11.44 -4.21 -26.40
CA GLU A 65 -11.46 -5.43 -27.21
C GLU A 65 -11.71 -6.69 -26.37
N LEU A 66 -11.18 -6.75 -25.14
CA LEU A 66 -11.42 -7.86 -24.20
C LEU A 66 -12.91 -8.01 -23.81
N PHE A 67 -13.67 -6.91 -23.84
CA PHE A 67 -15.12 -6.89 -23.57
C PHE A 67 -15.96 -6.69 -24.83
N SER A 68 -15.33 -6.61 -26.00
CA SER A 68 -16.03 -6.59 -27.27
C SER A 68 -16.60 -7.98 -27.47
N ILE A 69 -17.92 -8.06 -27.35
CA ILE A 69 -18.71 -9.28 -27.44
C ILE A 69 -18.34 -9.94 -28.77
N HIS A 70 -17.62 -11.07 -28.73
CA HIS A 70 -17.78 -12.03 -29.80
C HIS A 70 -19.23 -12.49 -29.68
N SER A 71 -20.07 -11.93 -30.54
CA SER A 71 -21.44 -12.37 -30.77
C SER A 71 -21.36 -13.79 -31.32
N HIS A 72 -20.98 -14.76 -30.50
CA HIS A 72 -21.25 -16.15 -30.77
C HIS A 72 -22.73 -16.32 -30.47
N TYR A 73 -23.52 -16.08 -31.50
CA TYR A 73 -24.93 -16.46 -31.57
C TYR A 73 -25.04 -17.89 -31.01
N VAL A 74 -25.72 -18.04 -29.90
CA VAL A 74 -26.19 -19.36 -29.46
C VAL A 74 -27.39 -19.65 -30.35
N THR A 75 -27.14 -20.39 -31.44
CA THR A 75 -28.19 -21.05 -32.24
C THR A 75 -28.86 -22.15 -31.44
#